data_AF-A0A139IR10-F1
#
_entry.id   AF-A0A139IR10-F1
#
_cell.length_a   1.000
_cell.length_b   1.000
_cell.length_c   1.000
_cell.angle_alpha   90.00
_cell.angle_beta   90.00
_cell.angle_gamma   90.00
#
_symmetry.space_group_name_H-M   'P 1'
#
loop_
_entity.id
_entity.type
_entity.pdbx_description
1 polymer ?
#
loop_
_entity_poly.entity_id
_entity_poly.type
_entity_poly.pdbx_seq_one_letter_code
_entity_poly.pdbx_strand_id
1 'polypeptide(L)'
;MATYNKTESETSFRFLNLPGERRYRIYRLALVKKGNTRIAVSSTGFERPAITRVSKQTRQECMPIFLYENKFTIDRQSKASLVPTIVFG
;
A
#
# COMPACT_ATOMS: atom_id res chain seq x y z
N MET A 1 25.23 41.86 -5.36
CA MET A 1 25.86 40.53 -5.18
C MET A 1 25.15 39.84 -4.03
N ALA A 2 24.09 39.07 -4.30
CA ALA A 2 23.36 38.35 -3.27
C ALA A 2 23.97 36.94 -3.14
N THR A 3 24.64 36.69 -2.04
CA THR A 3 25.21 35.39 -1.69
C THR A 3 24.06 34.46 -1.29
N TYR A 4 23.68 33.54 -2.18
CA TYR A 4 22.65 32.55 -1.92
C TYR A 4 23.24 31.45 -1.03
N ASN A 5 22.98 31.51 0.27
CA ASN A 5 23.33 30.45 1.21
C ASN A 5 22.51 29.20 0.88
N LYS A 6 23.09 28.28 0.09
CA LYS A 6 22.56 26.94 -0.13
C LYS A 6 22.59 26.20 1.20
N THR A 7 21.47 26.18 1.92
CA THR A 7 21.30 25.38 3.13
C THR A 7 21.48 23.91 2.77
N GLU A 8 22.59 23.32 3.18
CA GLU A 8 22.88 21.90 3.09
C GLU A 8 21.94 21.10 3.99
N SER A 9 20.70 20.90 3.54
CA SER A 9 19.84 19.81 4.03
C SER A 9 18.77 19.47 3.01
N GLU A 10 19.16 19.40 1.73
CA GLU A 10 18.45 18.52 0.81
C GLU A 10 18.71 17.09 1.26
N THR A 11 17.98 16.65 2.29
CA THR A 11 18.02 15.30 2.82
C THR A 11 17.47 14.39 1.74
N SER A 12 18.36 13.98 0.83
CA SER A 12 18.08 12.95 -0.15
C SER A 12 17.49 11.75 0.59
N PHE A 13 16.34 11.28 0.11
CA PHE A 13 15.62 10.18 0.73
C PHE A 13 16.47 8.91 0.61
N ARG A 14 17.26 8.65 1.66
CA ARG A 14 18.32 7.62 1.70
C ARG A 14 17.85 6.24 1.30
N PHE A 15 16.56 5.96 1.48
CA PHE A 15 15.92 4.72 1.06
C PHE A 15 15.95 4.53 -0.47
N LEU A 16 15.71 5.58 -1.27
CA LEU A 16 15.77 5.48 -2.74
C LEU A 16 17.21 5.40 -3.27
N ASN A 17 18.20 5.82 -2.47
CA ASN A 17 19.62 5.65 -2.80
C ASN A 17 20.12 4.20 -2.62
N LEU A 18 19.33 3.32 -1.98
CA LEU A 18 19.67 1.91 -1.86
C LEU A 18 19.60 1.22 -3.23
N PRO A 19 20.42 0.20 -3.51
CA PRO A 19 20.26 -0.62 -4.72
C PRO A 19 18.86 -1.23 -4.83
N GLY A 20 18.39 -1.42 -6.07
CA GLY A 20 17.05 -1.96 -6.35
C GLY A 20 16.76 -3.29 -5.66
N GLU A 21 17.75 -4.17 -5.53
CA GLU A 21 17.61 -5.44 -4.81
C GLU A 21 17.28 -5.25 -3.32
N ARG A 22 17.94 -4.30 -2.65
CA ARG A 22 17.68 -3.99 -1.24
C ARG A 22 16.31 -3.37 -1.06
N ARG A 23 15.92 -2.45 -1.97
CA ARG A 23 14.57 -1.87 -1.97
C ARG A 23 13.50 -2.95 -2.15
N TYR A 24 13.69 -3.86 -3.10
CA TYR A 24 12.80 -5.00 -3.35
C TYR A 24 12.58 -5.85 -2.09
N ARG A 25 13.65 -6.22 -1.37
CA ARG A 25 13.53 -6.98 -0.11
C ARG A 25 12.71 -6.22 0.95
N ILE A 26 12.90 -4.90 1.08
CA ILE A 26 12.14 -4.09 2.03
C ILE A 26 10.67 -3.99 1.61
N TYR A 27 10.39 -3.79 0.32
CA TYR A 27 9.02 -3.78 -0.19
C TYR A 27 8.31 -5.09 0.08
N ARG A 28 8.99 -6.22 -0.15
CA ARG A 28 8.45 -7.55 0.13
C ARG A 28 8.06 -7.71 1.60
N LEU A 29 8.93 -7.26 2.51
CA LEU A 29 8.64 -7.27 3.95
C LEU A 29 7.45 -6.38 4.34
N ALA A 30 7.28 -5.23 3.67
CA ALA A 30 6.22 -4.29 3.98
C ALA A 30 4.87 -4.65 3.34
N LEU A 31 4.88 -5.29 2.16
CA LEU A 31 3.70 -5.51 1.31
C LEU A 31 3.13 -6.91 1.41
N VAL A 32 3.97 -7.92 1.62
CA VAL A 32 3.53 -9.32 1.58
C VAL A 32 2.98 -9.73 2.93
N LYS A 33 1.68 -10.01 2.96
CA LYS A 33 1.05 -10.58 4.16
C LYS A 33 1.49 -12.04 4.28
N LYS A 34 2.08 -12.41 5.43
CA LYS A 34 2.49 -13.79 5.70
C LYS A 34 1.27 -14.69 5.92
N GLY A 35 1.43 -15.96 5.57
CA GLY A 35 0.47 -17.02 5.87
C GLY A 35 -0.77 -17.03 4.96
N ASN A 36 -1.92 -17.39 5.51
CA ASN A 36 -3.18 -17.53 4.78
C ASN A 36 -4.01 -16.22 4.74
N THR A 37 -3.39 -15.10 5.11
CA THR A 37 -4.02 -13.79 5.14
C THR A 37 -4.31 -13.35 3.71
N ARG A 38 -5.59 -13.22 3.36
CA ARG A 38 -6.01 -12.76 2.04
C ARG A 38 -6.46 -11.31 2.12
N ILE A 39 -6.19 -10.56 1.06
CA ILE A 39 -6.59 -9.17 0.94
C ILE A 39 -8.02 -9.13 0.43
N ALA A 40 -8.92 -8.63 1.26
CA ALA A 40 -10.32 -8.46 0.90
C ALA A 40 -10.45 -7.38 -0.19
N VAL A 41 -11.08 -7.76 -1.30
CA VAL A 41 -11.41 -6.85 -2.40
C VAL A 41 -12.89 -6.53 -2.29
N SER A 42 -13.20 -5.25 -2.04
CA SER A 42 -14.56 -4.71 -2.02
C SER A 42 -15.00 -4.23 -3.41
N SER A 43 -16.26 -3.80 -3.54
CA SER A 43 -16.78 -3.18 -4.77
C SER A 43 -16.03 -1.90 -5.17
N THR A 44 -15.40 -1.21 -4.22
CA THR A 44 -14.54 -0.03 -4.47
C THR A 44 -13.05 -0.38 -4.63
N GLY A 45 -12.71 -1.67 -4.68
CA GLY A 45 -11.34 -2.18 -4.79
C GLY A 45 -10.75 -2.63 -3.45
N PHE A 46 -9.42 -2.59 -3.33
CA PHE A 46 -8.67 -2.98 -2.14
C PHE A 46 -7.95 -1.79 -1.50
N GLU A 47 -7.63 -1.92 -0.22
CA GLU A 47 -6.87 -0.89 0.49
C GLU A 47 -5.43 -0.80 -0.04
N ARG A 48 -5.07 0.35 -0.60
CA ARG A 48 -3.72 0.59 -1.13
C ARG A 48 -2.70 0.72 0.01
N PRO A 49 -1.60 -0.07 0.01
CA PRO A 49 -0.56 0.00 1.04
C PRO A 49 0.05 1.39 1.15
N ALA A 50 0.36 1.82 2.38
CA ALA A 50 0.91 3.16 2.65
C ALA A 50 2.15 3.50 1.81
N ILE A 51 3.04 2.52 1.60
CA ILE A 51 4.27 2.69 0.81
C ILE A 51 4.01 3.08 -0.66
N THR A 52 2.86 2.67 -1.23
CA THR A 52 2.46 3.05 -2.60
C THR A 52 1.95 4.49 -2.69
N ARG A 53 1.72 5.16 -1.57
CA ARG A 53 1.23 6.55 -1.51
C ARG A 53 2.36 7.58 -1.41
N VAL A 54 3.57 7.16 -1.04
CA VAL A 54 4.70 8.05 -0.75
C VAL A 54 5.27 8.72 -2.01
N SER A 55 5.60 7.95 -3.05
CA SER A 55 6.21 8.49 -4.28
C SER A 55 5.77 7.74 -5.53
N LYS A 56 5.92 8.37 -6.71
CA LYS A 56 5.64 7.71 -8.00
C LYS A 56 6.59 6.51 -8.23
N GLN A 57 7.87 6.66 -7.91
CA GLN A 57 8.87 5.61 -8.07
C GLN A 57 8.55 4.39 -7.18
N THR A 58 8.34 4.64 -5.89
CA THR A 58 8.02 3.56 -4.94
C THR A 58 6.74 2.84 -5.34
N ARG A 59 5.72 3.56 -5.84
CA ARG A 59 4.50 2.95 -6.37
C ARG A 59 4.77 2.01 -7.54
N GLN A 60 5.57 2.44 -8.51
CA GLN A 60 5.89 1.63 -9.69
C GLN A 60 6.67 0.36 -9.30
N GLU A 61 7.57 0.44 -8.33
CA GLU A 61 8.34 -0.71 -7.85
C GLU A 61 7.48 -1.64 -6.96
N CYS A 62 6.64 -1.09 -6.09
CA CYS A 62 5.85 -1.85 -5.11
C CYS A 62 4.61 -2.53 -5.68
N MET A 63 3.91 -1.89 -6.62
CA MET A 63 2.65 -2.40 -7.16
C MET A 63 2.76 -3.82 -7.76
N PRO A 64 3.76 -4.12 -8.62
CA PRO A 64 3.90 -5.48 -9.16
C PRO A 64 4.16 -6.51 -8.07
N ILE A 65 4.96 -6.18 -7.05
CA ILE A 65 5.24 -7.07 -5.91
C ILE A 65 3.95 -7.36 -5.14
N PHE A 66 3.19 -6.32 -4.85
CA PHE A 66 1.95 -6.43 -4.10
C PHE A 66 0.92 -7.30 -4.82
N LEU A 67 0.73 -7.09 -6.12
CA LEU A 67 -0.24 -7.84 -6.92
C LEU A 67 0.19 -9.28 -7.21
N TYR A 68 1.50 -9.54 -7.35
CA TYR A 68 2.02 -10.87 -7.67
C TYR A 68 2.12 -11.78 -6.43
N GLU A 69 2.57 -11.23 -5.30
CA GLU A 69 2.88 -12.05 -4.13
C GLU A 69 1.71 -12.19 -3.13
N ASN A 70 0.73 -11.27 -3.15
CA ASN A 70 -0.43 -11.37 -2.26
C ASN A 70 -1.57 -12.16 -2.89
N LYS A 71 -2.36 -12.80 -2.03
CA LYS A 71 -3.60 -13.48 -2.40
C LYS A 71 -4.79 -12.57 -2.14
N PHE A 72 -5.69 -12.48 -3.10
CA PHE A 72 -6.89 -11.65 -3.02
C PHE A 72 -8.12 -12.54 -2.88
N THR A 73 -9.09 -12.10 -2.07
CA THR A 73 -10.43 -12.69 -2.00
C THR A 73 -11.48 -11.64 -2.25
N ILE A 74 -12.44 -12.01 -3.09
CA ILE A 74 -13.66 -11.23 -3.27
C ILE A 74 -14.67 -11.85 -2.33
N ASP A 75 -14.95 -11.16 -1.23
CA ASP A 75 -16.10 -11.52 -0.41
C ASP A 75 -17.35 -11.13 -1.19
N ARG A 76 -17.99 -12.13 -1.80
CA ARG A 76 -19.34 -12.01 -2.34
C ARG A 76 -20.32 -11.95 -1.17
N GLN A 77 -20.23 -10.92 -0.35
CA GLN A 77 -21.35 -10.58 0.52
C GLN A 77 -22.45 -10.03 -0.40
N SER A 78 -23.36 -10.92 -0.82
CA SER A 78 -24.70 -10.47 -1.14
C SER A 78 -25.15 -9.62 0.02
N LYS A 79 -25.52 -8.36 -0.22
CA LYS A 79 -26.26 -7.56 0.74
C LYS A 79 -27.58 -8.30 1.01
N ALA A 80 -27.57 -9.28 1.91
CA ALA A 80 -28.77 -9.68 2.60
C ALA A 80 -29.06 -8.51 3.54
N SER A 81 -30.05 -7.73 3.11
CA SER A 81 -30.63 -6.59 3.80
C SER A 81 -30.51 -6.68 5.32
N LEU A 82 -29.83 -5.70 5.91
CA LEU A 82 -30.17 -5.26 7.27
C LEU A 82 -31.58 -4.66 7.17
N VAL A 83 -32.61 -5.51 7.22
CA VAL A 83 -33.95 -5.04 7.56
C VAL A 83 -33.89 -4.74 9.06
N PRO A 84 -34.12 -3.50 9.51
CA PRO A 84 -34.30 -3.27 10.92
C PRO A 84 -35.61 -3.96 11.31
N THR A 85 -35.53 -5.06 12.04
CA THR A 85 -36.67 -5.61 12.77
C THR A 85 -37.09 -4.57 13.80
N ILE A 86 -38.11 -3.78 13.46
CA ILE A 86 -38.77 -2.90 14.43
C ILE A 86 -39.51 -3.82 15.39
N VAL A 87 -38.99 -3.94 16.61
CA VAL A 87 -39.70 -4.54 17.74
C VAL A 87 -40.74 -3.51 18.18
N PHE A 88 -42.02 -3.76 17.90
CA PHE A 88 -43.11 -3.03 18.53
C PHE A 88 -43.31 -3.58 19.94
N GLY A 89 -43.11 -2.70 20.93
CA GLY A 89 -43.58 -2.90 22.30
C GLY A 89 -45.02 -2.44 22.47
#